data_AF-A0A7L2NPA6-F1
#
_entry.id   AF-A0A7L2NPA6-F1
#
_cell.length_a   1.000
_cell.length_b   1.000
_cell.length_c   1.000
_cell.angle_alpha   90.00
_cell.angle_beta   90.00
_cell.angle_gamma   90.00
#
_symmetry.space_group_name_H-M   'P 1'
#
loop_
_entity.id
_entity.type
_entity.pdbx_description
1 polymer ?
#
loop_
_entity_poly.entity_id
_entity_poly.type
_entity_poly.pdbx_seq_one_letter_code
_entity_poly.pdbx_strand_id
1 'polypeptide(L)'
;SQRRTPQQAYFVALVVWGLACLSSLPTFYFRDTYYVESLEVNACIMAFPYENYAKWSVATAFLKNTLGFLIPLAVITTCYVWIRRHLLKAREFGKRRQKRDKVLKLVAAVVMAFLASWLPFHTLTFLDALAHMEVISSCEVLGVIDTALPFGICMAFANSCINPLLYCFIGNQFQEKLHRLFKRRVHQLNSHRESSSARKGSCLRDAESPVSKE
;
A
#
# COMPACT_ATOMS: atom_id res chain seq x y z
N SER A 1 -20.75 4.38 25.23
CA SER A 1 -19.66 3.38 25.26
C SER A 1 -19.73 2.56 23.97
N GLN A 2 -18.84 2.81 23.01
CA GLN A 2 -18.89 2.14 21.70
C GLN A 2 -18.15 0.80 21.81
N ARG A 3 -18.89 -0.30 22.02
CA ARG A 3 -18.35 -1.67 22.04
C ARG A 3 -17.90 -2.03 20.63
N ARG A 4 -16.59 -1.90 20.36
CA ARG A 4 -15.96 -2.57 19.22
C ARG A 4 -15.79 -4.04 19.59
N THR A 5 -16.57 -4.93 18.98
CA THR A 5 -16.39 -6.38 19.20
C THR A 5 -15.53 -6.98 18.09
N PRO A 6 -14.73 -8.01 18.37
CA PRO A 6 -13.96 -8.70 17.34
C PRO A 6 -14.87 -9.28 16.24
N GLN A 7 -16.09 -9.69 16.59
CA GLN A 7 -17.10 -10.17 15.64
C GLN A 7 -17.46 -9.11 14.59
N GLN A 8 -17.64 -7.85 14.98
CA GLN A 8 -17.89 -6.75 14.03
C GLN A 8 -16.70 -6.56 13.08
N ALA A 9 -15.47 -6.68 13.57
CA ALA A 9 -14.28 -6.56 12.74
C ALA A 9 -14.18 -7.71 11.72
N TYR A 10 -14.44 -8.95 12.14
CA TYR A 10 -14.50 -10.09 11.23
C TYR A 10 -15.58 -9.94 10.17
N PHE A 11 -16.78 -9.51 10.58
CA PHE A 11 -17.88 -9.27 9.64
C PHE A 11 -17.52 -8.21 8.59
N VAL A 12 -16.99 -7.06 9.03
CA VAL A 12 -16.55 -6.00 8.11
C VAL A 12 -15.45 -6.52 7.18
N ALA A 13 -14.48 -7.28 7.69
CA ALA A 13 -13.42 -7.86 6.86
C ALA A 13 -13.99 -8.82 5.80
N LEU A 14 -14.94 -9.69 6.16
CA LEU A 14 -15.59 -10.60 5.21
C LEU A 14 -16.35 -9.83 4.13
N VAL A 15 -17.07 -8.77 4.49
CA VAL A 15 -17.76 -7.90 3.53
C VAL A 15 -16.77 -7.23 2.59
N VAL A 16 -15.67 -6.68 3.12
CA VAL A 16 -14.63 -6.02 2.31
C VAL A 16 -13.99 -7.01 1.33
N TRP A 17 -13.64 -8.21 1.78
CA TRP A 17 -13.10 -9.25 0.90
C TRP A 17 -14.09 -9.72 -0.15
N GLY A 18 -15.35 -9.93 0.24
CA GLY A 18 -16.42 -10.30 -0.71
C GLY A 18 -16.61 -9.24 -1.80
N LEU A 19 -16.67 -7.96 -1.42
CA LEU A 19 -16.76 -6.85 -2.37
C LEU A 19 -15.51 -6.75 -3.26
N ALA A 20 -14.32 -6.97 -2.70
CA ALA A 20 -13.07 -6.97 -3.47
C ALA A 20 -13.08 -8.08 -4.54
N CYS A 21 -13.46 -9.31 -4.16
CA CYS A 21 -13.60 -10.42 -5.09
C CYS A 21 -14.64 -10.12 -6.17
N LEU A 22 -15.82 -9.63 -5.80
CA LEU A 22 -16.88 -9.26 -6.72
C LEU A 22 -16.43 -8.19 -7.73
N SER A 23 -15.76 -7.15 -7.25
CA SER A 23 -15.24 -6.07 -8.11
C SER A 23 -14.11 -6.54 -9.04
N SER A 24 -13.43 -7.65 -8.70
CA SER A 24 -12.35 -8.22 -9.50
C SER A 24 -12.85 -9.19 -10.58
N LEU A 25 -14.11 -9.63 -10.52
CA LEU A 25 -14.68 -10.59 -11.50
C LEU A 25 -14.58 -10.13 -12.95
N PRO A 26 -14.85 -8.87 -13.33
CA PRO A 26 -14.69 -8.44 -14.71
C PRO A 26 -13.23 -8.57 -15.18
N THR A 27 -12.27 -8.26 -14.30
CA THR A 27 -10.85 -8.43 -14.63
C THR A 27 -10.51 -9.91 -14.76
N PHE A 28 -11.02 -10.77 -13.87
CA PHE A 28 -10.77 -12.21 -13.94
C PHE A 28 -11.34 -12.85 -15.21
N TYR A 29 -12.53 -12.42 -15.64
CA TYR A 29 -13.21 -12.99 -16.81
C TYR A 29 -12.63 -12.49 -18.14
N PHE A 30 -12.32 -11.20 -18.26
CA PHE A 30 -11.87 -10.60 -19.51
C PHE A 30 -10.35 -10.55 -19.69
N ARG A 31 -9.54 -10.83 -18.65
CA ARG A 31 -8.08 -10.81 -18.78
C ARG A 31 -7.61 -12.09 -19.44
N ASP A 32 -7.04 -11.98 -20.63
CA ASP A 32 -6.51 -13.12 -21.38
C ASP A 32 -5.25 -12.74 -22.18
N THR A 33 -4.56 -13.74 -22.72
CA THR A 33 -3.41 -13.56 -23.60
C THR A 33 -3.82 -13.58 -25.06
N TYR A 34 -3.52 -12.52 -25.79
CA TYR A 34 -3.76 -12.39 -27.23
C TYR A 34 -2.48 -12.04 -27.96
N TYR A 35 -2.31 -12.58 -29.16
CA TYR A 35 -1.22 -12.21 -30.06
C TYR A 35 -1.56 -10.87 -30.73
N VAL A 36 -0.70 -9.87 -30.54
CA VAL A 36 -0.85 -8.53 -31.12
C VAL A 36 0.07 -8.42 -32.32
N GLU A 37 -0.50 -8.55 -33.51
CA GLU A 37 0.24 -8.61 -34.79
C GLU A 37 1.10 -7.36 -35.02
N SER A 38 0.59 -6.17 -34.69
CA SER A 38 1.31 -4.89 -34.87
C SER A 38 2.58 -4.76 -34.02
N LEU A 39 2.71 -5.55 -32.96
CA LEU A 39 3.85 -5.54 -32.04
C LEU A 39 4.62 -6.88 -32.06
N GLU A 40 4.16 -7.87 -32.83
CA GLU A 40 4.71 -9.23 -32.91
C GLU A 40 4.88 -9.94 -31.55
N VAL A 41 4.02 -9.65 -30.57
CA VAL A 41 4.12 -10.19 -29.20
C VAL A 41 2.82 -10.79 -28.69
N ASN A 42 2.94 -11.80 -27.83
CA ASN A 42 1.83 -12.27 -26.99
C ASN A 42 1.66 -11.33 -25.79
N ALA A 43 0.57 -10.56 -25.78
CA ALA A 43 0.29 -9.59 -24.73
C ALA A 43 -0.87 -10.05 -23.82
N CYS A 44 -0.77 -9.76 -22.53
CA CYS A 44 -1.85 -9.99 -21.57
C CYS A 44 -2.74 -8.74 -21.49
N ILE A 45 -3.89 -8.78 -22.16
CA ILE A 45 -4.76 -7.63 -22.37
C ILE A 45 -6.16 -7.86 -21.80
N MET A 46 -6.96 -6.79 -21.75
CA MET A 46 -8.39 -6.91 -21.48
C MET A 46 -9.09 -7.27 -22.80
N ALA A 47 -9.42 -8.54 -22.98
CA ALA A 47 -10.06 -9.09 -24.16
C ALA A 47 -11.58 -8.90 -24.12
N PHE A 48 -12.03 -7.64 -24.16
CA PHE A 48 -13.46 -7.35 -24.26
C PHE A 48 -14.01 -7.77 -25.64
N PRO A 49 -15.32 -8.08 -25.74
CA PRO A 49 -15.95 -8.40 -27.02
C PRO A 49 -15.79 -7.25 -28.03
N TYR A 50 -15.28 -7.54 -29.23
CA TYR A 50 -14.95 -6.54 -30.25
C TYR A 50 -16.12 -5.58 -30.55
N GLU A 51 -17.32 -6.12 -30.76
CA GLU A 51 -18.55 -5.37 -31.06
C GLU A 51 -18.94 -4.33 -30.00
N ASN A 52 -18.49 -4.51 -28.75
CA ASN A 52 -18.83 -3.62 -27.63
C ASN A 52 -17.59 -3.25 -26.80
N TYR A 53 -16.40 -3.26 -27.42
CA TYR A 53 -15.14 -3.09 -26.71
C TYR A 53 -15.12 -1.78 -25.91
N ALA A 54 -15.47 -0.66 -26.57
CA ALA A 54 -15.51 0.65 -25.95
C ALA A 54 -16.47 0.70 -24.74
N LYS A 55 -17.68 0.12 -24.87
CA LYS A 55 -18.66 0.11 -23.77
C LYS A 55 -18.14 -0.65 -22.55
N TRP A 56 -17.54 -1.82 -22.75
CA TRP A 56 -16.96 -2.63 -21.67
C TRP A 56 -15.74 -1.96 -21.04
N SER A 57 -14.86 -1.37 -21.86
CA SER A 57 -13.70 -0.62 -21.40
C SER A 57 -14.13 0.54 -20.50
N VAL A 58 -15.05 1.38 -20.99
CA VAL A 58 -15.61 2.52 -20.27
C VAL A 58 -16.29 2.07 -18.97
N ALA A 59 -17.20 1.09 -19.02
CA ALA A 59 -17.90 0.60 -17.85
C ALA A 59 -16.92 0.07 -16.78
N THR A 60 -15.90 -0.68 -17.18
CA THR A 60 -14.88 -1.22 -16.28
C THR A 60 -14.02 -0.10 -15.68
N ALA A 61 -13.66 0.91 -16.47
CA ALA A 61 -12.89 2.07 -16.01
C ALA A 61 -13.69 2.90 -14.99
N PHE A 62 -14.97 3.16 -15.24
CA PHE A 62 -15.85 3.86 -14.29
C PHE A 62 -16.06 3.08 -12.99
N LEU A 63 -16.25 1.76 -13.10
CA LEU A 63 -16.36 0.87 -11.95
C LEU A 63 -15.09 0.94 -11.08
N LYS A 64 -13.92 0.82 -11.72
CA LYS A 64 -12.61 0.94 -11.05
C LYS A 64 -12.42 2.29 -10.38
N ASN A 65 -12.73 3.39 -11.07
CA ASN A 65 -12.60 4.74 -10.52
C ASN A 65 -13.54 4.98 -9.32
N THR A 66 -14.78 4.51 -9.43
CA THR A 66 -15.77 4.70 -8.37
C THR A 66 -15.46 3.88 -7.13
N LEU A 67 -15.23 2.57 -7.30
CA LEU A 67 -14.98 1.65 -6.18
C LEU A 67 -13.57 1.78 -5.63
N GLY A 68 -12.57 1.99 -6.49
CA GLY A 68 -11.15 2.04 -6.12
C GLY A 68 -10.69 3.38 -5.58
N PHE A 69 -11.38 4.48 -5.92
CA PHE A 69 -10.93 5.83 -5.57
C PHE A 69 -12.01 6.70 -4.94
N LEU A 70 -13.12 6.95 -5.65
CA LEU A 70 -14.09 7.95 -5.21
C LEU A 70 -14.78 7.59 -3.88
N ILE A 71 -15.24 6.35 -3.75
CA ILE A 71 -15.86 5.88 -2.50
C ILE A 71 -14.84 5.88 -1.34
N PRO A 72 -13.64 5.26 -1.47
CA PRO A 72 -12.61 5.35 -0.43
C PRO A 72 -12.27 6.80 -0.05
N LEU A 73 -12.08 7.69 -1.04
CA LEU A 73 -11.75 9.09 -0.81
C LEU A 73 -12.86 9.82 -0.04
N ALA A 74 -14.12 9.61 -0.43
CA ALA A 74 -15.27 10.21 0.25
C ALA A 74 -15.37 9.72 1.70
N VAL A 75 -15.20 8.42 1.95
CA VAL A 75 -15.21 7.83 3.29
C VAL A 75 -14.07 8.40 4.14
N ILE A 76 -12.85 8.43 3.62
CA ILE A 76 -11.67 8.93 4.35
C ILE A 76 -11.82 10.42 4.66
N THR A 77 -12.28 11.22 3.70
CA THR A 77 -12.45 12.67 3.85
C THR A 77 -13.55 13.00 4.85
N THR A 78 -14.71 12.33 4.76
CA THR A 78 -15.82 12.53 5.71
C THR A 78 -15.41 12.12 7.12
N CYS A 79 -14.72 10.97 7.27
CA CYS A 79 -14.13 10.55 8.54
C CYS A 79 -13.18 11.61 9.09
N TYR A 80 -12.26 12.13 8.26
CA TYR A 80 -11.31 13.17 8.67
C TYR A 80 -12.01 14.45 9.13
N VAL A 81 -13.01 14.93 8.38
CA VAL A 81 -13.79 16.12 8.73
C VAL A 81 -14.54 15.91 10.05
N TRP A 82 -15.15 14.74 10.26
CA TRP A 82 -15.84 14.41 11.51
C TRP A 82 -14.88 14.32 12.69
N ILE A 83 -13.76 13.62 12.53
CA ILE A 83 -12.71 13.51 13.54
C ILE A 83 -12.20 14.91 13.91
N ARG A 84 -11.90 15.75 12.90
CA ARG A 84 -11.47 17.14 13.10
C ARG A 84 -12.51 17.97 13.84
N ARG A 85 -13.78 17.94 13.43
CA ARG A 85 -14.88 18.68 14.08
C ARG A 85 -15.06 18.25 15.54
N HIS A 86 -15.11 16.94 15.79
CA HIS A 86 -15.26 16.39 17.14
C HIS A 86 -14.08 16.80 18.05
N LEU A 87 -12.86 16.72 17.52
CA LEU A 87 -11.64 17.07 18.25
C LEU A 87 -11.43 18.59 18.43
N LEU A 88 -12.03 19.44 17.59
CA LEU A 88 -12.05 20.90 17.78
C LEU A 88 -13.10 21.33 18.80
N LYS A 89 -14.23 20.62 18.89
CA LYS A 89 -15.29 20.89 19.86
C LYS A 89 -14.89 20.50 21.30
N ALA A 90 -14.01 19.51 21.45
CA ALA A 90 -13.40 19.17 22.73
C ALA A 90 -12.37 20.25 23.13
N ARG A 91 -12.71 21.10 24.12
CA ARG A 91 -11.75 22.03 24.76
C ARG A 91 -10.66 21.23 25.47
N GLU A 92 -9.55 20.96 24.78
CA GLU A 92 -8.44 20.20 25.33
C GLU A 92 -7.20 21.09 25.56
N PHE A 93 -6.69 21.12 26.79
CA PHE A 93 -5.48 21.86 27.18
C PHE A 93 -4.22 20.97 27.18
N GLY A 94 -3.06 21.54 26.89
CA GLY A 94 -1.74 20.91 27.08
C GLY A 94 -1.45 19.65 26.25
N LYS A 95 -0.94 18.59 26.90
CA LYS A 95 -0.51 17.30 26.28
C LYS A 95 -1.59 16.62 25.42
N ARG A 96 -2.86 16.83 25.77
CA ARG A 96 -4.03 16.26 25.09
C ARG A 96 -4.23 16.86 23.69
N ARG A 97 -4.05 18.19 23.55
CA ARG A 97 -3.97 18.90 22.26
C ARG A 97 -2.82 18.40 21.38
N GLN A 98 -1.64 18.16 21.96
CA GLN A 98 -0.49 17.66 21.19
C GLN A 98 -0.74 16.24 20.65
N LYS A 99 -1.37 15.36 21.44
CA LYS A 99 -1.77 14.01 21.00
C LYS A 99 -2.83 14.08 19.89
N ARG A 100 -3.81 14.98 20.00
CA ARG A 100 -4.81 15.27 18.96
C ARG A 100 -4.15 15.68 17.65
N ASP A 101 -3.27 16.69 17.69
CA ASP A 101 -2.64 17.23 16.48
C ASP A 101 -1.78 16.16 15.79
N LYS A 102 -1.15 15.25 16.57
CA LYS A 102 -0.46 14.07 16.02
C LYS A 102 -1.40 13.12 15.28
N VAL A 103 -2.56 12.79 15.85
CA VAL A 103 -3.56 11.91 15.20
C VAL A 103 -4.09 12.55 13.92
N LEU A 104 -4.41 13.85 13.95
CA LEU A 104 -4.88 14.57 12.76
C LEU A 104 -3.80 14.65 11.67
N LYS A 105 -2.54 14.90 12.04
CA LYS A 105 -1.41 14.86 11.10
C LYS A 105 -1.23 13.46 10.50
N LEU A 106 -1.40 12.40 11.28
CA LEU A 106 -1.35 11.03 10.78
C LEU A 106 -2.46 10.77 9.76
N VAL A 107 -3.71 11.09 10.08
CA VAL A 107 -4.82 10.88 9.14
C VAL A 107 -4.61 11.71 7.88
N ALA A 108 -4.19 12.97 8.00
CA ALA A 108 -3.86 13.81 6.85
C ALA A 108 -2.71 13.23 6.00
N ALA A 109 -1.66 12.69 6.62
CA ALA A 109 -0.57 12.02 5.91
C ALA A 109 -1.05 10.78 5.15
N VAL A 110 -1.93 9.96 5.75
CA VAL A 110 -2.57 8.83 5.07
C VAL A 110 -3.38 9.29 3.86
N VAL A 111 -4.17 10.36 3.99
CA VAL A 111 -4.96 10.92 2.88
C VAL A 111 -4.04 11.41 1.75
N MET A 112 -2.99 12.16 2.08
CA MET A 112 -2.05 12.67 1.08
C MET A 112 -1.29 11.55 0.38
N ALA A 113 -0.86 10.52 1.11
CA ALA A 113 -0.22 9.34 0.53
C ALA A 113 -1.18 8.60 -0.42
N PHE A 114 -2.42 8.37 0.01
CA PHE A 114 -3.46 7.76 -0.82
C PHE A 114 -3.67 8.56 -2.11
N LEU A 115 -3.85 9.89 -2.01
CA LEU A 115 -4.02 10.75 -3.17
C LEU A 115 -2.79 10.73 -4.09
N ALA A 116 -1.59 10.92 -3.55
CA ALA A 116 -0.37 10.94 -4.34
C ALA A 116 -0.19 9.63 -5.12
N SER A 117 -0.47 8.48 -4.50
CA SER A 117 -0.32 7.17 -5.15
C SER A 117 -1.44 6.82 -6.12
N TRP A 118 -2.70 7.09 -5.78
CA TRP A 118 -3.85 6.62 -6.55
C TRP A 118 -4.38 7.61 -7.58
N LEU A 119 -4.31 8.91 -7.30
CA LEU A 119 -4.86 9.94 -8.19
C LEU A 119 -4.28 9.89 -9.60
N PRO A 120 -2.96 9.69 -9.83
CA PRO A 120 -2.41 9.63 -11.19
C PRO A 120 -3.00 8.48 -11.99
N PHE A 121 -3.03 7.27 -11.42
CA PHE A 121 -3.61 6.09 -12.07
C PHE A 121 -5.09 6.27 -12.40
N HIS A 122 -5.87 6.76 -11.42
CA HIS A 122 -7.31 6.96 -11.61
C HIS A 122 -7.62 8.06 -12.61
N THR A 123 -6.84 9.15 -12.61
CA THR A 123 -6.98 10.22 -13.61
C THR A 123 -6.69 9.68 -15.01
N LEU A 124 -5.60 8.93 -15.20
CA LEU A 124 -5.23 8.36 -16.50
C LEU A 124 -6.28 7.37 -17.01
N THR A 125 -6.77 6.47 -16.16
CA THR A 125 -7.84 5.54 -16.54
C THR A 125 -9.18 6.22 -16.83
N PHE A 126 -9.46 7.35 -16.18
CA PHE A 126 -10.64 8.16 -16.48
C PHE A 126 -10.50 8.88 -17.83
N LEU A 127 -9.33 9.46 -18.11
CA LEU A 127 -9.04 10.08 -19.42
C LEU A 127 -9.08 9.05 -20.55
N ASP A 128 -8.53 7.85 -20.32
CA ASP A 128 -8.63 6.72 -21.26
C ASP A 128 -10.09 6.35 -21.56
N ALA A 129 -10.95 6.31 -20.54
CA ALA A 129 -12.38 6.08 -20.73
C ALA A 129 -13.07 7.20 -21.54
N LEU A 130 -12.68 8.46 -21.32
CA LEU A 130 -13.18 9.59 -22.12
C LEU A 130 -12.73 9.51 -23.59
N ALA A 131 -11.50 9.04 -23.85
CA ALA A 131 -11.01 8.75 -25.19
C ALA A 131 -11.84 7.66 -25.88
N HIS A 132 -12.14 6.56 -25.17
CA HIS A 132 -13.01 5.50 -25.69
C HIS A 132 -14.47 5.94 -25.93
N MET A 133 -14.93 7.02 -25.30
CA MET A 133 -16.24 7.65 -25.56
C MET A 133 -16.17 8.73 -26.65
N GLU A 134 -15.05 8.87 -27.35
CA GLU A 134 -14.80 9.89 -28.39
C GLU A 134 -14.93 11.35 -27.89
N VAL A 135 -14.92 11.56 -26.56
CA VAL A 135 -14.90 12.90 -25.95
C VAL A 135 -13.52 13.54 -26.11
N ILE A 136 -12.47 12.72 -26.08
CA ILE A 136 -11.08 13.12 -26.31
C ILE A 136 -10.59 12.40 -27.58
N SER A 137 -10.31 13.16 -28.63
CA SER A 137 -9.85 12.62 -29.92
C SER A 137 -8.45 13.10 -30.34
N SER A 138 -7.78 13.89 -29.49
CA SER A 138 -6.43 14.38 -29.79
C SER A 138 -5.39 13.26 -29.66
N CYS A 139 -4.71 12.95 -30.77
CA CYS A 139 -3.64 11.95 -30.82
C CYS A 139 -2.50 12.23 -29.83
N GLU A 140 -2.18 13.51 -29.60
CA GLU A 140 -1.17 13.92 -28.61
C GLU A 140 -1.58 13.51 -27.20
N VAL A 141 -2.86 13.70 -26.85
CA VAL A 141 -3.39 13.34 -25.53
C VAL A 141 -3.44 11.82 -25.35
N LEU A 142 -3.84 11.07 -26.38
CA LEU A 142 -3.82 9.60 -26.35
C LEU A 142 -2.40 9.08 -26.14
N GLY A 143 -1.41 9.60 -26.88
CA GLY A 143 -0.01 9.19 -26.71
C GLY A 143 0.54 9.48 -25.30
N VAL A 144 0.14 10.61 -24.69
CA VAL A 144 0.49 10.92 -23.29
C VAL A 144 -0.16 9.94 -22.32
N ILE A 145 -1.44 9.59 -22.52
CA ILE A 145 -2.15 8.62 -21.66
C ILE A 145 -1.43 7.27 -21.69
N ASP A 146 -1.15 6.73 -22.88
CA ASP A 146 -0.50 5.43 -23.05
C ASP A 146 0.91 5.39 -22.46
N THR A 147 1.67 6.47 -22.62
CA THR A 147 3.03 6.58 -22.09
C THR A 147 3.03 6.75 -20.56
N ALA A 148 2.04 7.46 -20.00
CA ALA A 148 1.95 7.74 -18.57
C ALA A 148 1.28 6.62 -17.76
N LEU A 149 0.44 5.79 -18.38
CA LEU A 149 -0.31 4.73 -17.70
C LEU A 149 0.57 3.77 -16.88
N PRO A 150 1.73 3.28 -17.39
CA PRO A 150 2.64 2.43 -16.62
C PRO A 150 3.17 3.13 -15.36
N PHE A 151 3.53 4.41 -15.45
CA PHE A 151 3.97 5.19 -14.29
C PHE A 151 2.85 5.36 -13.27
N GLY A 152 1.61 5.60 -13.74
CA GLY A 152 0.43 5.62 -12.89
C GLY A 152 0.24 4.30 -12.14
N ILE A 153 0.38 3.16 -12.82
CA ILE A 153 0.33 1.82 -12.20
C ILE A 153 1.42 1.67 -11.13
N CYS A 154 2.65 2.09 -11.41
CA CYS A 154 3.74 2.06 -10.43
C CYS A 154 3.42 2.91 -9.19
N MET A 155 2.86 4.11 -9.36
CA MET A 155 2.43 4.96 -8.25
C MET A 155 1.32 4.31 -7.43
N ALA A 156 0.36 3.65 -8.07
CA ALA A 156 -0.69 2.91 -7.38
C ALA A 156 -0.11 1.76 -6.53
N PHE A 157 0.86 1.01 -7.06
CA PHE A 157 1.55 -0.04 -6.29
C PHE A 157 2.37 0.52 -5.13
N ALA A 158 2.95 1.72 -5.26
CA ALA A 158 3.69 2.37 -4.18
C ALA A 158 2.81 2.59 -2.92
N ASN A 159 1.48 2.73 -3.06
CA ASN A 159 0.56 2.85 -1.92
C ASN A 159 0.69 1.68 -0.94
N SER A 160 0.90 0.46 -1.45
CA SER A 160 1.09 -0.74 -0.62
C SER A 160 2.39 -0.68 0.18
N CYS A 161 3.45 -0.08 -0.37
CA CYS A 161 4.73 0.10 0.30
C CYS A 161 4.71 1.23 1.34
N ILE A 162 3.87 2.25 1.13
CA ILE A 162 3.75 3.39 2.04
C ILE A 162 3.08 2.98 3.36
N ASN A 163 2.17 1.99 3.34
CA ASN A 163 1.48 1.51 4.54
C ASN A 163 2.46 1.12 5.67
N PRO A 164 3.42 0.18 5.49
CA PRO A 164 4.45 -0.12 6.48
C PRO A 164 5.23 1.12 6.96
N LEU A 165 5.59 2.03 6.06
CA LEU A 165 6.35 3.24 6.42
C LEU A 165 5.52 4.16 7.33
N LEU A 166 4.24 4.36 7.03
CA LEU A 166 3.33 5.15 7.87
C LEU A 166 3.21 4.53 9.27
N TYR A 167 3.09 3.21 9.39
CA TYR A 167 3.03 2.54 10.70
C TYR A 167 4.38 2.58 11.44
N CYS A 168 5.50 2.38 10.73
CA CYS A 168 6.85 2.41 11.29
C CYS A 168 7.29 3.79 11.77
N PHE A 169 7.02 4.85 11.02
CA PHE A 169 7.48 6.20 11.35
C PHE A 169 6.58 6.91 12.36
N ILE A 170 5.31 6.53 12.46
CA ILE A 170 4.31 7.28 13.23
C ILE A 170 3.87 6.53 14.50
N GLY A 171 4.02 5.20 14.55
CA GLY A 171 3.74 4.40 15.74
C GLY A 171 4.93 4.33 16.69
N ASN A 172 5.00 5.22 17.71
CA ASN A 172 6.02 5.12 18.77
C ASN A 172 6.11 3.70 19.37
N GLN A 173 4.99 3.00 19.50
CA GLN A 173 4.96 1.62 20.02
C GLN A 173 5.57 0.59 19.05
N PHE A 174 5.44 0.80 17.73
CA PHE A 174 6.05 -0.09 16.74
C PHE A 174 7.55 0.14 16.67
N GLN A 175 8.00 1.40 16.73
CA GLN A 175 9.41 1.77 16.84
C GLN A 175 10.06 1.19 18.10
N GLU A 176 9.39 1.30 19.26
CA GLU A 176 9.91 0.72 20.50
C GLU A 176 10.00 -0.82 20.45
N LYS A 177 9.06 -1.48 19.75
CA LYS A 177 9.11 -2.94 19.56
C LYS A 177 10.22 -3.33 18.58
N LEU A 178 10.34 -2.64 17.44
CA LEU A 178 11.44 -2.82 16.47
C LEU A 178 12.80 -2.60 17.11
N HIS A 179 12.96 -1.52 17.87
CA HIS A 179 14.20 -1.20 18.56
C HIS A 179 14.55 -2.25 19.63
N ARG A 180 13.55 -2.76 20.37
CA ARG A 180 13.74 -3.89 21.29
C ARG A 180 14.16 -5.18 20.57
N LEU A 181 13.57 -5.48 19.42
CA LEU A 181 13.93 -6.65 18.61
C LEU A 181 15.35 -6.51 18.02
N PHE A 182 15.71 -5.33 17.51
CA PHE A 182 17.06 -5.04 17.02
C PHE A 182 18.10 -5.14 18.13
N LYS A 183 17.85 -4.55 19.31
CA LYS A 183 18.74 -4.69 20.47
C LYS A 183 18.92 -6.15 20.88
N ARG A 184 17.86 -6.95 20.89
CA ARG A 184 17.96 -8.41 21.17
C ARG A 184 18.80 -9.15 20.14
N ARG A 185 18.64 -8.87 18.84
CA ARG A 185 19.46 -9.48 17.78
C ARG A 185 20.93 -9.08 17.87
N VAL A 186 21.21 -7.79 18.09
CA VAL A 186 22.59 -7.29 18.25
C VAL A 186 23.23 -7.93 19.49
N HIS A 187 22.51 -8.05 20.60
CA HIS A 187 23.01 -8.73 21.78
C HIS A 187 23.29 -10.21 21.51
N GLN A 188 22.41 -10.92 20.78
CA GLN A 188 22.64 -12.33 20.43
C GLN A 188 23.82 -12.52 19.47
N LEU A 189 24.02 -11.63 18.50
CA LEU A 189 25.18 -11.65 17.61
C LEU A 189 26.48 -11.40 18.39
N ASN A 190 26.47 -10.45 19.32
CA ASN A 190 27.62 -10.18 20.17
C ASN A 190 27.93 -11.34 21.12
N SER A 191 26.92 -11.95 21.75
CA SER A 191 27.13 -13.12 22.62
C SER A 191 27.62 -14.35 21.86
N HIS A 192 27.18 -14.53 20.60
CA HIS A 192 27.67 -15.62 19.75
C HIS A 192 29.12 -15.38 19.30
N ARG A 193 29.50 -14.11 19.06
CA ARG A 193 30.87 -13.72 18.74
C ARG A 193 31.81 -13.90 19.93
N GLU A 194 31.36 -13.55 21.14
CA GLU A 194 32.11 -13.77 22.39
C GLU A 194 32.26 -15.28 22.70
N SER A 195 31.20 -16.08 22.53
CA SER A 195 31.25 -17.54 22.70
C SER A 195 32.19 -18.22 21.69
N SER A 196 32.16 -17.83 20.42
CA SER A 196 33.10 -18.34 19.40
C SER A 196 34.54 -17.89 19.64
N SER A 197 34.76 -16.67 20.16
CA SER A 197 36.10 -16.17 20.49
C SER A 197 36.67 -16.86 21.74
N ALA A 198 35.84 -17.14 22.75
CA ALA A 198 36.23 -17.89 23.94
C ALA A 198 36.59 -19.35 23.59
N ARG A 199 35.85 -20.00 22.68
CA ARG A 199 36.16 -21.35 22.18
C ARG A 199 37.48 -21.41 21.40
N LYS A 200 37.79 -20.40 20.59
CA LYS A 200 39.10 -20.29 19.90
C LYS A 200 40.25 -20.03 20.88
N GLY A 201 40.03 -19.21 21.90
CA GLY A 201 41.03 -18.90 22.92
C GLY A 201 41.31 -20.04 23.90
N SER A 202 40.42 -21.04 24.05
CA SER A 202 40.71 -22.26 24.80
C SER A 202 41.45 -23.29 23.93
N CYS A 203 41.04 -23.47 22.66
CA CYS A 203 41.69 -24.40 21.74
C CYS A 203 43.14 -23.99 21.39
N LEU A 204 43.45 -22.69 21.35
CA LEU A 204 44.82 -22.18 21.23
C LEU A 204 45.65 -22.43 22.50
N ARG A 205 45.05 -22.33 23.69
CA ARG A 205 45.73 -22.63 24.97
C ARG A 205 46.03 -24.11 25.15
N ASP A 206 45.19 -25.00 24.63
CA ASP A 206 45.46 -26.44 24.61
C ASP A 206 46.57 -26.82 23.60
N ALA A 207 46.84 -25.99 22.60
CA ALA A 207 47.92 -26.20 21.63
C ALA A 207 49.29 -25.60 22.06
N GLU A 208 49.31 -24.72 23.06
CA GLU A 208 50.51 -24.04 23.57
C GLU A 208 51.08 -24.65 24.87
N SER A 209 50.67 -25.87 25.26
CA SER A 209 51.33 -26.57 26.37
C SER A 209 52.70 -27.11 25.93
N PRO A 210 53.84 -26.55 26.39
CA PRO A 210 55.16 -27.04 26.01
C PRO A 210 55.51 -28.26 26.86
N VAL A 211 55.91 -29.33 26.18
CA VAL A 211 56.69 -30.42 26.76
C VAL A 211 58.05 -29.85 27.20
N SER A 212 58.29 -29.78 28.51
CA SER A 212 59.63 -29.76 29.12
C SER A 212 59.52 -30.02 30.62
N LYS A 213 59.82 -31.25 31.06
CA LYS A 213 61.09 -31.69 31.66
C LYS A 213 61.22 -31.31 33.14
N GLU A 214 61.05 -32.31 34.01
CA GLU A 214 62.14 -32.97 34.75
C GLU A 214 61.82 -34.46 34.89
#